data_AF-A0A2I2LD01-F1
#
_entry.id   AF-A0A2I2LD01-F1
#
_cell.length_a   1.000
_cell.length_b   1.000
_cell.length_c   1.000
_cell.angle_alpha   90.00
_cell.angle_beta   90.00
_cell.angle_gamma   90.00
#
_symmetry.space_group_name_H-M   'P 1'
#
loop_
_entity.id
_entity.type
_entity.pdbx_description
1 polymer ?
#
loop_
_entity_poly.entity_id
_entity_poly.type
_entity_poly.pdbx_seq_one_letter_code
_entity_poly.pdbx_strand_id
1 'polypeptide(L)' 'MLGLNIFRLIADLFTFILQPFKWLRLEVAKGDLGWWTSNAVNWVFVFILILLFGYWMWQSATFLKKGTEDKA' A
#
# COMPACT_ATOMS: atom_id res chain seq x y z
N MET A 1 32.97 -17.69 20.91
CA MET A 1 31.98 -18.75 20.57
C MET A 1 31.24 -18.34 19.30
N LEU A 2 31.65 -18.86 18.14
CA LEU A 2 30.90 -18.79 16.87
C LEU A 2 29.76 -19.83 16.87
N GLY A 3 29.04 -19.92 18.00
CA GLY A 3 27.83 -20.73 18.06
C GLY A 3 26.74 -20.03 17.26
N LEU A 4 25.88 -20.80 16.61
CA LEU A 4 24.65 -20.33 15.97
C LEU A 4 23.85 -19.49 16.96
N ASN A 5 24.13 -18.18 16.98
CA ASN A 5 23.44 -17.24 17.83
C ASN A 5 22.11 -17.00 17.14
N ILE A 6 21.04 -17.56 17.69
CA ILE A 6 19.69 -17.49 17.12
C ILE A 6 19.30 -16.03 16.80
N PHE A 7 19.76 -15.07 17.60
CA PHE A 7 19.54 -13.64 17.33
C PHE A 7 20.25 -13.15 16.06
N ARG A 8 21.45 -13.67 15.77
CA ARG A 8 22.18 -13.35 14.53
C ARG A 8 21.52 -13.99 13.31
N LEU A 9 21.07 -15.24 13.43
CA LEU A 9 20.34 -15.92 12.36
C LEU A 9 19.04 -15.19 12.00
N ILE A 10 18.29 -14.78 13.03
CA ILE A 10 17.07 -13.98 12.85
C ILE A 10 17.41 -12.64 12.19
N ALA A 11 18.46 -11.94 12.65
CA ALA A 11 18.89 -10.68 12.07
C ALA A 11 19.30 -10.82 10.60
N ASP A 12 20.06 -11.86 10.26
CA ASP A 12 20.51 -12.13 8.88
C ASP A 12 19.31 -12.48 7.97
N LEU A 13 18.36 -13.27 8.47
CA LEU A 13 17.12 -13.61 7.74
C LEU A 13 16.30 -12.37 7.40
N PHE A 14 16.03 -11.50 8.38
CA PHE A 14 15.26 -10.28 8.14
C PHE A 14 16.04 -9.27 7.29
N THR A 15 17.37 -9.19 7.42
CA THR A 15 18.20 -8.36 6.53
C THR A 15 18.10 -8.83 5.09
N PHE A 16 18.08 -10.14 4.86
CA PHE A 16 17.93 -10.74 3.53
C PHE A 16 16.53 -10.50 2.94
N ILE A 17 15.48 -10.85 3.68
CA ILE A 17 14.09 -10.75 3.17
C ILE A 17 13.67 -9.29 2.97
N LEU A 18 14.13 -8.37 3.82
CA LEU A 18 13.79 -6.94 3.72
C LEU A 18 14.77 -6.15 2.83
N GLN A 19 15.73 -6.81 2.18
CA GLN A 19 16.65 -6.15 1.26
C GLN A 19 15.94 -5.35 0.16
N PRO A 20 14.81 -5.81 -0.43
CA PRO A 20 14.07 -5.01 -1.41
C PRO A 20 13.54 -3.69 -0.83
N PHE A 21 13.08 -3.69 0.43
CA PHE A 21 12.61 -2.47 1.10
C PHE A 21 13.76 -1.51 1.43
N LYS A 22 14.94 -2.06 1.77
CA LYS A 22 16.15 -1.25 1.94
C LYS A 22 16.55 -0.58 0.63
N TRP A 23 16.50 -1.30 -0.50
CA TRP A 23 16.73 -0.76 -1.83
C TRP A 23 15.71 0.31 -2.22
N LEU A 24 14.41 0.04 -2.02
CA LEU A 24 13.34 1.00 -2.29
C LEU A 24 13.56 2.32 -1.54
N ARG A 25 13.94 2.25 -0.26
CA ARG A 25 14.15 3.42 0.59
C ARG A 25 15.44 4.19 0.30
N LEU A 26 16.52 3.49 -0.04
CA LEU A 26 17.85 4.11 -0.13
C LEU A 26 18.24 4.50 -1.55
N GLU A 27 17.75 3.77 -2.55
CA GLU A 27 18.07 3.99 -3.95
C GLU A 27 16.88 4.62 -4.68
N VAL A 28 15.76 3.89 -4.77
CA VAL A 28 14.61 4.31 -5.59
C VAL A 28 14.02 5.63 -5.08
N ALA A 29 13.82 5.76 -3.77
CA ALA A 29 13.23 6.97 -3.19
C ALA A 29 14.10 8.22 -3.33
N LYS A 30 15.42 8.07 -3.52
CA LYS A 30 16.38 9.19 -3.60
C LYS A 30 16.73 9.59 -5.04
N GLY A 31 16.34 8.79 -6.04
CA GLY A 31 16.51 9.15 -7.45
C GLY A 31 15.55 10.25 -7.90
N ASP A 32 15.73 10.71 -9.14
CA ASP A 32 14.79 11.64 -9.77
C ASP A 32 13.39 11.01 -9.85
N LEU A 33 12.36 11.77 -9.45
CA LEU A 33 11.00 11.27 -9.27
C LEU A 33 10.88 10.11 -8.27
N GLY A 34 11.89 9.90 -7.42
CA GLY A 34 11.98 8.76 -6.51
C GLY A 34 10.83 8.65 -5.52
N TRP A 35 10.35 9.79 -5.01
CA TRP A 35 9.15 9.83 -4.14
C TRP A 35 7.91 9.29 -4.87
N TRP A 36 7.69 9.69 -6.12
CA TRP A 36 6.55 9.23 -6.92
C TRP A 36 6.66 7.73 -7.22
N THR A 37 7.83 7.29 -7.67
CA THR A 37 8.07 5.90 -8.07
C THR A 37 7.99 4.94 -6.88
N SER A 38 8.54 5.33 -5.73
CA SER A 38 8.48 4.51 -4.50
C SER A 38 7.07 4.38 -3.94
N ASN A 39 6.17 5.29 -4.32
CA ASN A 39 4.76 5.29 -3.90
C ASN A 39 3.80 4.84 -5.01
N ALA A 40 4.28 4.30 -6.13
CA ALA A 40 3.43 3.93 -7.27
C ALA A 40 2.27 2.99 -6.87
N VAL A 41 2.55 1.98 -6.02
CA VAL A 41 1.52 1.05 -5.52
C VAL A 41 0.50 1.77 -4.64
N ASN A 42 0.93 2.71 -3.80
CA ASN A 42 0.03 3.51 -2.98
C ASN A 42 -0.90 4.37 -3.86
N TRP A 43 -0.37 4.96 -4.93
CA TRP A 43 -1.15 5.70 -5.91
C TRP A 43 -2.21 4.83 -6.61
N VAL A 44 -1.87 3.57 -6.92
CA VAL A 44 -2.85 2.61 -7.47
C VAL A 44 -3.99 2.37 -6.48
N PHE A 45 -3.69 2.17 -5.19
CA PHE A 45 -4.72 2.00 -4.18
C PHE A 45 -5.60 3.25 -4.02
N VAL A 46 -5.00 4.45 -4.03
CA VAL A 46 -5.76 5.71 -3.99
C VAL A 46 -6.67 5.83 -5.21
N PHE A 47 -6.18 5.48 -6.40
CA PHE A 47 -6.99 5.50 -7.62
C PHE A 47 -8.18 4.53 -7.52
N ILE A 48 -7.96 3.28 -7.08
CA ILE A 48 -9.03 2.30 -6.87
C ILE A 48 -10.04 2.81 -5.84
N LEU A 49 -9.57 3.39 -4.74
CA LEU A 49 -10.42 3.97 -3.71
C LEU A 49 -11.34 5.05 -4.28
N ILE A 50 -10.79 5.96 -5.09
CA ILE A 50 -11.57 7.04 -5.72
C ILE A 50 -12.65 6.46 -6.65
N LEU A 51 -12.32 5.44 -7.45
CA LEU A 51 -13.29 4.80 -8.35
C LEU A 51 -14.43 4.12 -7.59
N LEU A 52 -14.09 3.32 -6.57
CA LEU A 52 -15.08 2.63 -5.75
C LEU A 52 -15.94 3.61 -4.95
N PHE A 53 -15.33 4.66 -4.41
CA PHE A 53 -16.04 5.72 -3.71
C PHE A 53 -16.99 6.47 -4.65
N GLY A 54 -16.53 6.83 -5.86
CA GLY A 54 -17.37 7.45 -6.89
C GLY A 54 -18.55 6.57 -7.29
N TYR A 55 -18.31 5.27 -7.51
CA TYR A 55 -19.37 4.30 -7.76
C TYR A 55 -20.37 4.23 -6.61
N TRP A 56 -19.89 4.13 -5.38
CA TRP A 56 -20.73 4.05 -4.20
C TRP A 56 -21.62 5.30 -4.05
N MET A 57 -21.04 6.49 -4.17
CA MET A 57 -21.79 7.75 -4.11
C MET A 57 -22.85 7.86 -5.21
N TRP A 58 -22.52 7.42 -6.43
CA TRP A 58 -23.48 7.39 -7.53
C TRP A 58 -24.65 6.44 -7.29
N GLN A 59 -24.39 5.25 -6.73
CA GLN A 59 -25.43 4.30 -6.34
C GLN A 59 -26.32 4.87 -5.23
N SER A 60 -25.72 5.43 -4.16
CA SER A 60 -26.46 6.07 -3.07
C SER A 60 -27.38 7.18 -3.59
N ALA A 61 -26.88 8.07 -4.45
CA ALA A 61 -27.71 9.12 -5.06
C ALA A 61 -28.84 8.56 -5.95
N THR A 62 -28.62 7.39 -6.58
CA THR A 62 -29.64 6.72 -7.40
C THR A 62 -30.75 6.14 -6.54
N PHE A 63 -30.42 5.51 -5.41
CA PHE A 63 -31.41 4.98 -4.48
C PHE A 63 -32.24 6.10 -3.86
N LEU A 64 -31.62 7.21 -3.44
CA LEU A 64 -32.30 8.39 -2.94
C LEU A 64 -33.36 8.91 -3.94
N LYS A 65 -32.97 9.04 -5.21
CA LYS A 65 -33.87 9.52 -6.28
C LYS A 65 -35.02 8.56 -6.57
N LYS A 66 -34.79 7.25 -6.46
CA LYS A 66 -35.82 6.22 -6.71
C LYS A 66 -36.72 5.98 -5.50
N GLY A 67 -36.38 6.51 -4.32
CA GLY A 67 -37.12 6.23 -3.09
C GLY A 67 -37.04 4.77 -2.65
N THR A 68 -36.05 4.02 -3.13
CA THR A 68 -35.82 2.59 -2.82
C THR A 68 -34.80 2.40 -1.70
N GLU A 69 -34.43 3.49 -1.01
CA GLU A 69 -33.58 3.39 0.18
C GLU A 69 -34.34 2.63 1.26
N ASP A 70 -33.67 1.65 1.87
CA ASP A 70 -34.20 0.93 3.02
C ASP A 70 -34.31 1.93 4.18
N LYS A 71 -35.54 2.20 4.62
CA LYS A 71 -35.81 3.09 5.73
C LYS A 71 -35.84 2.24 6.98
N ALA A 72 -34.75 2.29 7.75
CA ALA A 72 -34.72 1.78 9.11
C ALA A 72 -35.74 2.51 10.00
#